data_AF-A0A6P0Z1J1-F1
#
_entry.id   AF-A0A6P0Z1J1-F1
#
_cell.length_a   1.000
_cell.length_b   1.000
_cell.length_c   1.000
_cell.angle_alpha   90.00
_cell.angle_beta   90.00
_cell.angle_gamma   90.00
#
_symmetry.space_group_name_H-M   'P 1'
#
loop_
_entity.id
_entity.type
_entity.pdbx_description
1 polymer ?
#
loop_
_entity_poly.entity_id
_entity_poly.type
_entity_poly.pdbx_seq_one_letter_code
_entity_poly.pdbx_strand_id
1 'polypeptide(L)'
;MNHNEDRHRSIAQVITNAMPSSDRLRARFGQRLRRQWISQLRPQRSDILRSVVPGLLVIGVVVAARGLGWLQPMEWAILDVGLRWRSPEPMDKHVVIVAINEADLQSVGTYPVPDGVLAQLLQKLQTYQPRGIGLDVIREVPVEPGHDQFVAALKSMDTVIGAESVVPDQSGTVIAPPPALPIEQVGFVD
;
A
#
# COMPACT_ATOMS: atom_id res chain seq x y z
N MET A 1 -96.65 -7.56 -46.18
CA MET A 1 -95.59 -8.19 -46.99
C MET A 1 -94.25 -7.78 -46.42
N ASN A 2 -93.37 -8.77 -46.28
CA ASN A 2 -92.21 -8.83 -45.39
C ASN A 2 -90.93 -8.35 -46.11
N HIS A 3 -90.16 -7.43 -45.50
CA HIS A 3 -88.75 -7.21 -45.86
C HIS A 3 -87.99 -6.60 -44.66
N ASN A 4 -88.10 -7.32 -43.55
CA ASN A 4 -87.37 -7.15 -42.31
C ASN A 4 -85.92 -7.68 -42.46
N GLU A 5 -85.02 -7.14 -41.63
CA GLU A 5 -83.87 -7.85 -41.02
C GLU A 5 -82.52 -8.07 -41.73
N ASP A 6 -82.33 -7.85 -43.03
CA ASP A 6 -81.05 -8.26 -43.67
C ASP A 6 -79.94 -7.19 -43.82
N ARG A 7 -80.19 -5.92 -43.46
CA ARG A 7 -79.14 -4.87 -43.63
C ARG A 7 -78.17 -4.69 -42.47
N HIS A 8 -78.42 -5.29 -41.30
CA HIS A 8 -77.57 -5.10 -40.12
C HIS A 8 -76.49 -6.18 -39.91
N ARG A 9 -76.50 -7.27 -40.69
CA ARG A 9 -75.49 -8.35 -40.56
C ARG A 9 -74.24 -8.19 -41.44
N SER A 10 -74.24 -7.28 -42.41
CA SER A 10 -73.14 -7.17 -43.38
C SER A 10 -71.93 -6.36 -42.89
N ILE A 11 -72.12 -5.35 -42.03
CA ILE A 11 -71.02 -4.45 -41.64
C ILE A 11 -70.08 -5.10 -40.59
N ALA A 12 -70.61 -5.98 -39.75
CA ALA A 12 -69.81 -6.68 -38.73
C ALA A 12 -68.85 -7.74 -39.34
N GLN A 13 -69.23 -8.39 -40.45
CA GLN A 13 -68.39 -9.41 -41.10
C GLN A 13 -67.25 -8.83 -41.95
N VAL A 14 -67.41 -7.61 -42.47
CA VAL A 14 -66.38 -6.95 -43.28
C VAL A 14 -65.22 -6.43 -42.42
N ILE A 15 -65.48 -6.03 -41.17
CA ILE A 15 -64.44 -5.52 -40.27
C ILE A 15 -63.58 -6.68 -39.70
N THR A 16 -64.15 -7.87 -39.48
CA THR A 16 -63.39 -9.03 -38.96
C THR A 16 -62.44 -9.65 -39.98
N ASN A 17 -62.70 -9.52 -41.28
CA ASN A 17 -61.86 -10.09 -42.34
C ASN A 17 -60.71 -9.19 -42.82
N ALA A 18 -60.59 -7.96 -42.31
CA ALA A 18 -59.59 -6.99 -42.75
C ALA A 18 -58.48 -6.68 -41.72
N MET A 19 -58.44 -7.37 -40.58
CA MET A 19 -57.36 -7.18 -39.58
C MET A 19 -56.45 -8.40 -39.47
N PRO A 20 -55.19 -8.33 -39.94
CA PRO A 20 -54.21 -9.35 -39.62
C PRO A 20 -53.85 -9.26 -38.13
N SER A 21 -53.84 -10.40 -37.43
CA SER A 21 -53.54 -10.47 -36.00
C SER A 21 -52.27 -9.71 -35.62
N SER A 22 -52.34 -8.98 -34.50
CA SER A 22 -51.29 -8.12 -33.94
C SER A 22 -49.95 -8.82 -33.68
N ASP A 23 -49.93 -10.15 -33.69
CA ASP A 23 -48.73 -10.97 -33.53
C ASP A 23 -47.81 -10.91 -34.76
N ARG A 24 -48.36 -10.72 -35.96
CA ARG A 24 -47.57 -10.70 -37.21
C ARG A 24 -46.86 -9.36 -37.43
N LEU A 25 -47.37 -8.27 -36.85
CA LEU A 25 -46.78 -6.93 -36.95
C LEU A 25 -45.59 -6.75 -36.00
N ARG A 26 -45.62 -7.37 -34.81
CA ARG A 26 -44.50 -7.34 -33.85
C ARG A 26 -43.29 -8.16 -34.30
N ALA A 27 -43.52 -9.29 -34.98
CA ALA A 27 -42.45 -10.19 -35.41
C ALA A 27 -41.57 -9.62 -36.54
N ARG A 28 -42.15 -8.83 -37.46
CA ARG A 28 -41.43 -8.35 -38.66
C ARG A 28 -40.76 -6.99 -38.51
N PHE A 29 -41.27 -6.10 -37.66
CA PHE A 29 -40.67 -4.77 -37.46
C PHE A 29 -39.48 -4.78 -36.48
N GLY A 30 -39.52 -5.62 -35.43
CA GLY A 30 -38.43 -5.70 -34.44
C GLY A 30 -37.16 -6.38 -34.95
N GLN A 31 -37.25 -7.31 -35.90
CA GLN A 31 -36.08 -8.09 -36.35
C GLN A 31 -35.16 -7.34 -37.33
N ARG A 32 -35.69 -6.47 -38.20
CA ARG A 32 -34.86 -5.73 -39.17
C ARG A 32 -34.10 -4.58 -38.51
N LEU A 33 -34.74 -3.85 -37.62
CA LEU A 33 -34.10 -2.74 -36.89
C LEU A 33 -33.03 -3.25 -35.91
N ARG A 34 -33.27 -4.39 -35.25
CA ARG A 34 -32.31 -4.98 -34.31
C ARG A 34 -31.08 -5.58 -34.99
N ARG A 35 -31.19 -6.14 -36.20
CA ARG A 35 -30.03 -6.67 -36.95
C ARG A 35 -29.14 -5.57 -37.53
N GLN A 36 -29.73 -4.47 -37.98
CA GLN A 36 -28.99 -3.38 -38.65
C GLN A 36 -28.27 -2.45 -37.65
N TRP A 37 -28.82 -2.28 -36.44
CA TRP A 37 -28.19 -1.49 -35.36
C TRP A 37 -27.11 -2.25 -34.59
N ILE A 38 -27.25 -3.57 -34.40
CA ILE A 38 -26.26 -4.38 -33.65
C ILE A 38 -25.00 -4.67 -34.50
N SER A 39 -25.09 -4.66 -35.83
CA SER A 39 -23.91 -4.87 -36.69
C SER A 39 -22.95 -3.69 -36.72
N GLN A 40 -23.38 -2.48 -36.33
CA GLN A 40 -22.49 -1.31 -36.25
C GLN A 40 -21.66 -1.26 -34.95
N LEU A 41 -22.04 -2.03 -33.93
CA LEU A 41 -21.36 -2.10 -32.64
C LEU A 41 -20.43 -3.31 -32.50
N ARG A 42 -20.13 -4.01 -33.59
CA ARG A 42 -19.12 -5.08 -33.61
C ARG A 42 -17.77 -4.45 -33.97
N PRO A 43 -16.92 -4.09 -33.00
CA PRO A 43 -15.56 -3.67 -33.33
C PRO A 43 -14.90 -4.79 -34.12
N GLN A 44 -14.44 -4.46 -35.33
CA GLN A 44 -13.74 -5.42 -36.18
C GLN A 44 -12.44 -5.77 -35.45
N ARG A 45 -12.10 -7.06 -35.34
CA ARG A 45 -10.95 -7.53 -34.53
C ARG A 45 -9.63 -6.81 -34.89
N SER A 46 -9.49 -6.31 -36.12
CA SER A 46 -8.37 -5.50 -36.59
C SER A 46 -8.28 -4.12 -35.93
N ASP A 47 -9.40 -3.50 -35.58
CA ASP A 47 -9.45 -2.12 -35.08
C ASP A 47 -9.11 -2.07 -33.58
N ILE A 48 -9.46 -3.14 -32.85
CA ILE A 48 -9.01 -3.35 -31.48
C ILE A 48 -7.51 -3.60 -31.46
N LEU A 49 -7.00 -4.47 -32.34
CA LEU A 49 -5.57 -4.78 -32.41
C LEU A 49 -4.74 -3.54 -32.75
N ARG A 50 -5.21 -2.73 -33.70
CA ARG A 50 -4.56 -1.46 -34.10
C ARG A 50 -4.50 -0.43 -32.96
N SER A 51 -5.46 -0.49 -32.02
CA SER A 51 -5.55 0.46 -30.91
C SER A 51 -4.76 0.01 -29.67
N VAL A 52 -4.61 -1.30 -29.43
CA VAL A 52 -3.95 -1.84 -28.22
C VAL A 52 -2.43 -1.91 -28.35
N VAL A 53 -1.92 -2.21 -29.55
CA VAL A 53 -0.48 -2.34 -29.84
C VAL A 53 0.35 -1.11 -29.41
N PRO A 54 -0.02 0.15 -29.73
CA PRO A 54 0.78 1.30 -29.29
C PRO A 54 0.81 1.45 -27.77
N GLY A 55 -0.29 1.13 -27.07
CA GLY A 55 -0.33 1.17 -25.61
C GLY A 55 0.62 0.16 -24.97
N LEU A 56 0.63 -1.08 -25.48
CA LEU A 56 1.56 -2.11 -25.01
C LEU A 56 3.02 -1.75 -25.30
N LEU A 57 3.29 -1.12 -26.44
CA LEU A 57 4.64 -0.65 -26.78
C LEU A 57 5.12 0.40 -25.78
N VAL A 58 4.30 1.41 -25.48
CA VAL A 58 4.64 2.45 -24.50
C VAL A 58 4.89 1.84 -23.12
N ILE A 59 4.03 0.92 -22.67
CA ILE A 59 4.22 0.21 -21.40
C ILE A 59 5.55 -0.55 -21.42
N GLY A 60 5.85 -1.27 -22.50
CA GLY A 60 7.11 -2.01 -22.64
C GLY A 60 8.35 -1.11 -22.57
N VAL A 61 8.32 0.04 -23.25
CA VAL A 61 9.40 1.04 -23.20
C VAL A 61 9.58 1.60 -21.80
N VAL A 62 8.49 1.95 -21.11
CA VAL A 62 8.55 2.47 -19.74
C VAL A 62 9.11 1.43 -18.78
N VAL A 63 8.65 0.17 -18.88
CA VAL A 63 9.17 -0.93 -18.06
C VAL A 63 10.66 -1.15 -18.31
N ALA A 64 11.10 -1.14 -19.57
CA ALA A 64 12.52 -1.28 -19.90
C ALA A 64 13.35 -0.10 -19.39
N ALA A 65 12.90 1.14 -19.62
CA ALA A 65 13.58 2.35 -19.15
C ALA A 65 13.70 2.39 -17.63
N ARG A 66 12.67 1.91 -16.91
CA ARG A 66 12.70 1.79 -15.45
C ARG A 66 13.66 0.69 -15.00
N GLY A 67 13.64 -0.48 -15.65
CA GLY A 67 14.57 -1.58 -15.36
C GLY A 67 16.04 -1.22 -15.61
N LEU A 68 16.31 -0.34 -16.57
CA LEU A 68 17.65 0.20 -16.87
C LEU A 68 18.04 1.39 -15.98
N GLY A 69 17.15 1.86 -15.08
CA GLY A 69 17.40 3.00 -14.20
C GLY A 69 17.39 4.36 -14.89
N TRP A 70 16.99 4.47 -16.16
CA TRP A 70 16.99 5.76 -16.89
C TRP A 70 16.00 6.78 -16.32
N LEU A 71 14.93 6.31 -15.67
CA LEU A 71 13.94 7.16 -15.03
C LEU A 71 14.31 7.51 -13.57
N GLN A 72 15.31 6.83 -13.00
CA GLN A 72 15.68 6.95 -11.58
C GLN A 72 16.03 8.38 -11.14
N PRO A 73 16.79 9.19 -11.91
CA PRO A 73 17.07 10.58 -11.51
C PRO A 73 15.80 11.44 -11.44
N MET A 74 14.85 11.19 -12.33
CA MET A 74 13.56 11.90 -12.34
C MET A 74 12.68 11.45 -11.17
N GLU A 75 12.67 10.16 -10.86
CA GLU A 75 11.98 9.61 -9.69
C GLU A 75 12.50 10.26 -8.40
N TRP A 76 13.81 10.37 -8.23
CA TRP A 76 14.43 11.04 -7.07
C TRP A 76 14.09 12.52 -7.01
N ALA A 77 14.17 13.24 -8.13
CA ALA A 77 13.82 14.66 -8.17
C ALA A 77 12.34 14.90 -7.79
N ILE A 78 11.43 14.05 -8.28
CA ILE A 78 10.00 14.13 -7.94
C ILE A 78 9.79 13.82 -6.45
N LEU A 79 10.49 12.83 -5.91
CA LEU A 79 10.43 12.51 -4.48
C LEU A 79 10.91 13.69 -3.62
N ASP A 80 12.06 14.28 -3.95
CA ASP A 80 12.61 15.42 -3.23
C ASP A 80 11.68 16.63 -3.24
N VAL A 81 11.08 16.93 -4.40
CA VAL A 81 10.08 18.00 -4.52
C VAL A 81 8.83 17.67 -3.69
N GLY A 82 8.35 16.43 -3.74
CA GLY A 82 7.21 15.97 -2.95
C GLY A 82 7.45 16.11 -1.45
N LEU A 83 8.63 15.74 -0.96
CA LEU A 83 9.01 15.89 0.44
C LEU A 83 9.10 17.36 0.86
N ARG A 84 9.60 18.25 -0.02
CA ARG A 84 9.65 19.70 0.24
C ARG A 84 8.27 20.36 0.25
N TRP A 85 7.33 19.86 -0.54
CA TRP A 85 5.95 20.37 -0.56
C TRP A 85 5.09 19.84 0.58
N ARG A 86 5.54 18.81 1.30
CA ARG A 86 4.88 18.35 2.51
C ARG A 86 4.89 19.49 3.54
N SER A 87 3.72 19.80 4.09
CA SER A 87 3.63 20.74 5.20
C SER A 87 4.45 20.23 6.39
N PRO A 88 5.18 21.10 7.11
CA PRO A 88 5.91 20.69 8.31
C PRO A 88 4.97 20.00 9.29
N GLU A 89 5.33 18.79 9.69
CA GLU A 89 4.57 18.03 10.67
C GLU A 89 4.91 18.59 12.06
N PRO A 90 3.91 18.91 12.91
CA PRO A 90 4.20 19.36 14.25
C PRO A 90 4.90 18.25 15.02
N MET A 91 5.90 18.62 15.84
CA MET A 91 6.60 17.66 16.68
C MET A 91 5.60 16.96 17.62
N ASP A 92 5.59 15.63 17.60
CA ASP A 92 4.73 14.86 18.49
C ASP A 92 5.19 15.07 19.95
N LYS A 93 4.22 15.37 20.82
CA LYS A 93 4.47 15.63 22.24
C LYS A 93 4.61 14.35 23.06
N HIS A 94 4.27 13.20 22.49
CA HIS A 94 4.29 11.91 23.17
C HIS A 94 5.57 11.11 22.91
N VAL A 95 6.43 11.58 22.00
CA VAL A 95 7.66 10.90 21.61
C VAL A 95 8.85 11.78 22.01
N VAL A 96 9.82 11.17 22.68
CA VAL A 96 11.08 11.82 23.06
C VAL A 96 12.21 11.03 22.42
N ILE A 97 13.08 11.73 21.70
CA ILE A 97 14.29 11.16 21.12
C ILE A 97 15.46 11.53 22.02
N VAL A 98 16.14 10.52 22.55
CA VAL A 98 17.40 10.68 23.28
C VAL A 98 18.53 10.26 22.35
N ALA A 99 19.21 11.24 21.76
CA ALA A 99 20.34 10.99 20.88
C ALA A 99 21.66 11.05 21.67
N ILE A 100 22.60 10.18 21.31
CA ILE A 100 23.99 10.24 21.79
C ILE A 100 24.78 11.01 20.74
N ASN A 101 25.25 12.21 21.08
CA ASN A 101 26.04 13.05 20.18
C ASN A 101 27.53 13.07 20.58
N GLU A 102 28.34 13.76 19.78
CA GLU A 102 29.78 13.87 19.99
C GLU A 102 30.15 14.51 21.34
N ALA A 103 29.39 15.51 21.81
CA ALA A 103 29.64 16.14 23.11
C ALA A 103 29.34 15.17 24.26
N ASP A 104 28.32 14.30 24.11
CA ASP A 104 28.04 13.24 25.07
C ASP A 104 29.19 12.24 25.14
N LEU A 105 29.72 11.81 23.99
CA LEU A 105 30.87 10.91 23.91
C LEU A 105 32.12 11.53 24.57
N GLN A 106 32.36 12.82 24.35
CA GLN A 106 33.44 13.54 25.01
C GLN A 106 33.24 13.62 26.54
N SER A 107 31.99 13.78 27.00
CA SER A 107 31.68 13.81 28.42
C SER A 107 31.85 12.44 29.10
N VAL A 108 31.49 11.36 28.40
CA VAL A 108 31.66 9.98 28.85
C VAL A 108 33.12 9.56 28.78
N GLY A 109 33.89 10.14 27.86
CA GLY A 109 35.34 9.95 27.71
C GLY A 109 35.75 8.64 27.04
N THR A 110 34.80 7.86 26.53
CA THR A 110 35.07 6.60 25.83
C THR A 110 33.99 6.27 24.81
N TYR A 111 34.37 5.48 23.81
CA TYR A 111 33.48 4.86 22.86
C TYR A 111 33.91 3.39 22.66
N PRO A 112 33.00 2.41 22.70
CA PRO A 112 31.54 2.53 22.89
C PRO A 112 31.15 3.02 24.30
N VAL A 113 29.96 3.61 24.42
CA VAL A 113 29.40 4.05 25.72
C VAL A 113 29.27 2.85 26.67
N PRO A 114 29.78 2.93 27.93
CA PRO A 114 29.71 1.82 28.86
C PRO A 114 28.28 1.41 29.22
N ASP A 115 28.07 0.12 29.45
CA ASP A 115 26.75 -0.44 29.73
C ASP A 115 26.14 0.11 31.03
N GLY A 116 26.95 0.43 32.03
CA GLY A 116 26.49 1.08 33.26
C GLY A 116 25.88 2.47 33.03
N VAL A 117 26.35 3.20 32.02
CA VAL A 117 25.77 4.51 31.64
C VAL A 117 24.41 4.30 30.96
N LEU A 118 24.30 3.31 30.07
CA LEU A 118 23.03 2.94 29.44
C LEU A 118 22.01 2.44 30.46
N ALA A 119 22.43 1.64 31.45
CA ALA A 119 21.58 1.17 32.53
C ALA A 119 20.99 2.33 33.33
N GLN A 120 21.82 3.31 33.70
CA GLN A 120 21.37 4.52 34.41
C GLN A 120 20.42 5.36 33.57
N LEU A 121 20.67 5.49 32.26
CA LEU A 121 19.76 6.16 31.33
C LEU A 121 18.39 5.48 31.31
N LEU A 122 18.35 4.16 31.13
CA LEU A 122 17.09 3.39 31.11
C LEU A 122 16.33 3.54 32.43
N GLN A 123 17.01 3.40 33.57
CA GLN A 123 16.39 3.59 34.89
C GLN A 123 15.80 4.99 35.05
N LYS A 124 16.52 6.03 34.60
CA LYS A 124 16.03 7.41 34.63
C LYS A 124 14.80 7.58 33.74
N LEU A 125 14.81 7.05 32.52
CA LEU A 125 13.66 7.11 31.61
C LEU A 125 12.45 6.38 32.19
N GLN A 126 12.66 5.24 32.85
CA GLN A 126 11.59 4.47 33.48
C GLN A 126 10.84 5.25 34.57
N THR A 127 11.49 6.20 35.26
CA THR A 127 10.83 7.04 36.27
C THR A 127 9.70 7.92 35.70
N TYR A 128 9.73 8.20 34.39
CA TYR A 128 8.69 8.95 33.69
C TYR A 128 7.52 8.08 33.20
N GLN A 129 7.53 6.78 33.51
CA GLN A 129 6.50 5.81 33.11
C GLN A 129 6.19 5.83 31.60
N PRO A 130 7.20 5.69 30.73
CA PRO A 130 6.97 5.66 29.28
C PRO A 130 6.14 4.44 28.88
N ARG A 131 5.34 4.58 27.82
CA ARG A 131 4.57 3.46 27.26
C ARG A 131 5.45 2.42 26.57
N GLY A 132 6.62 2.84 26.09
CA GLY A 132 7.62 1.99 25.44
C GLY A 132 8.93 2.76 25.27
N ILE A 133 10.05 2.05 25.26
CA ILE A 133 11.39 2.58 25.09
C ILE A 133 12.04 1.79 23.95
N GLY A 134 12.23 2.43 22.79
CA GLY A 134 13.03 1.85 21.70
C GLY A 134 14.51 2.10 21.95
N LEU A 135 15.31 1.04 22.01
CA LEU A 135 16.75 1.10 22.18
C LEU A 135 17.45 0.77 20.86
N ASP A 136 17.81 1.82 20.12
CA ASP A 136 18.62 1.72 18.89
C ASP A 136 20.12 1.74 19.21
N VAL A 137 20.53 0.83 20.11
CA VAL A 137 21.94 0.59 20.46
C VAL A 137 22.13 -0.91 20.53
N ILE A 138 22.64 -1.48 19.45
CA ILE A 138 22.88 -2.92 19.37
C ILE A 138 24.12 -3.26 20.22
N ARG A 139 23.97 -4.26 21.10
CA ARG A 139 25.00 -4.72 22.04
C ARG A 139 25.14 -6.23 21.96
N GLU A 140 25.96 -6.69 21.01
CA GLU A 140 26.36 -8.10 20.90
C GLU A 140 27.40 -8.47 21.98
N VAL A 141 28.35 -7.56 22.25
CA VAL A 141 29.45 -7.77 23.19
C VAL A 141 29.29 -6.87 24.42
N PRO A 142 29.49 -7.38 25.65
CA PRO A 142 29.50 -6.59 26.88
C PRO A 142 30.48 -5.41 26.82
N VAL A 143 30.04 -4.23 27.28
CA VAL A 143 30.90 -3.05 27.41
C VAL A 143 30.98 -2.62 28.87
N GLU A 144 32.05 -3.04 29.54
CA GLU A 144 32.30 -2.66 30.92
C GLU A 144 32.70 -1.17 31.06
N PRO A 145 32.45 -0.54 32.23
CA PRO A 145 31.82 -1.11 33.42
C PRO A 145 30.29 -1.15 33.37
N GLY A 146 29.70 -2.15 34.03
CA GLY A 146 28.28 -2.16 34.42
C GLY A 146 27.37 -3.02 33.54
N HIS A 147 27.92 -4.02 32.86
CA HIS A 147 27.13 -4.93 32.02
C HIS A 147 26.01 -5.63 32.80
N ASP A 148 26.29 -6.12 34.00
CA ASP A 148 25.27 -6.77 34.84
C ASP A 148 24.10 -5.85 35.18
N GLN A 149 24.37 -4.55 35.38
CA GLN A 149 23.33 -3.55 35.67
C GLN A 149 22.46 -3.30 34.43
N PHE A 150 23.06 -3.28 33.25
CA PHE A 150 22.36 -3.12 31.99
C PHE A 150 21.48 -4.33 31.69
N VAL A 151 22.01 -5.55 31.83
CA VAL A 151 21.23 -6.80 31.69
C VAL A 151 20.07 -6.84 32.68
N ALA A 152 20.30 -6.46 33.94
CA ALA A 152 19.23 -6.39 34.94
C ALA A 152 18.18 -5.34 34.59
N ALA A 153 18.59 -4.16 34.10
CA ALA A 153 17.67 -3.11 33.65
C ALA A 153 16.77 -3.63 32.52
N LEU A 154 17.35 -4.20 31.46
CA LEU A 154 16.61 -4.77 30.32
C LEU A 154 15.61 -5.84 30.77
N LYS A 155 16.03 -6.77 31.64
CA LYS A 155 15.15 -7.85 32.14
C LYS A 155 14.04 -7.37 33.07
N SER A 156 14.22 -6.23 33.74
CA SER A 156 13.25 -5.69 34.68
C SER A 156 12.17 -4.82 34.05
N MET A 157 12.34 -4.44 32.78
CA MET A 157 11.50 -3.47 32.09
C MET A 157 10.82 -4.10 30.88
N ASP A 158 9.52 -4.40 31.02
CA ASP A 158 8.74 -4.96 29.91
C ASP A 158 8.48 -3.96 28.77
N THR A 159 8.82 -2.69 28.99
CA THR A 159 8.63 -1.57 28.07
C THR A 159 9.80 -1.35 27.12
N VAL A 160 10.95 -1.98 27.36
CA VAL A 160 12.14 -1.79 26.52
C VAL A 160 12.08 -2.74 25.32
N ILE A 161 12.27 -2.19 24.13
CA ILE A 161 12.34 -2.91 22.86
C ILE A 161 13.71 -2.62 22.27
N GLY A 162 14.52 -3.66 22.08
CA GLY A 162 15.80 -3.59 21.39
C GLY A 162 15.66 -3.84 19.90
N ALA A 163 16.74 -3.69 19.16
CA ALA A 163 16.81 -4.04 17.75
C ALA A 163 17.93 -5.04 17.46
N GLU A 164 17.69 -5.92 16.49
CA GLU A 164 18.71 -6.75 15.84
C GLU A 164 18.95 -6.27 14.40
N SER A 165 20.19 -6.41 13.93
CA SER A 165 20.54 -6.08 12.55
C SER A 165 20.18 -7.27 11.66
N VAL A 166 19.13 -7.18 10.85
CA VAL A 166 18.73 -8.29 9.94
C VAL A 166 19.45 -8.26 8.60
N VAL A 167 20.12 -7.15 8.31
CA VAL A 167 20.94 -7.04 7.11
C VAL A 167 22.37 -7.46 7.45
N PRO A 168 22.93 -8.42 6.69
CA PRO A 168 24.30 -8.85 6.87
C PRO A 168 25.25 -7.68 6.59
N ASP A 169 26.25 -7.52 7.44
CA ASP A 169 27.36 -6.61 7.15
C ASP A 169 28.18 -7.11 5.94
N GLN A 170 29.26 -6.39 5.60
CA GLN A 170 30.14 -6.77 4.49
C GLN A 170 30.79 -8.15 4.65
N SER A 171 30.79 -8.72 5.86
CA SER A 171 31.28 -10.06 6.18
C SER A 171 30.20 -11.14 6.14
N GLY A 172 28.94 -10.77 5.91
CA GLY A 172 27.80 -11.67 5.96
C GLY A 172 27.28 -11.92 7.39
N THR A 173 27.70 -11.11 8.36
CA THR A 173 27.35 -11.28 9.78
C THR A 173 26.15 -10.42 10.14
N VAL A 174 25.19 -11.03 10.84
CA VAL A 174 23.98 -10.40 11.39
C VAL A 174 24.25 -10.16 12.88
N ILE A 175 24.07 -8.92 13.35
CA ILE A 175 24.36 -8.56 14.74
C ILE A 175 23.18 -9.00 15.61
N ALA A 176 23.43 -9.96 16.49
CA ALA A 176 22.43 -10.49 17.40
C ALA A 176 21.91 -9.40 18.38
N PRO A 177 20.64 -9.47 18.79
CA PRO A 177 20.12 -8.59 19.82
C PRO A 177 20.83 -8.85 21.16
N PRO A 178 20.79 -7.89 22.09
CA PRO A 178 21.28 -8.11 23.45
C PRO A 178 20.66 -9.39 24.05
N PRO A 179 21.45 -10.38 24.51
CA PRO A 179 20.94 -11.68 24.97
C PRO A 179 19.97 -11.60 26.16
N ALA A 180 19.88 -10.42 26.77
CA ALA A 180 19.02 -10.13 27.91
C ALA A 180 17.55 -9.94 27.54
N LEU A 181 17.23 -9.60 26.28
CA LEU A 181 15.87 -9.32 25.85
C LEU A 181 15.15 -10.60 25.36
N PRO A 182 13.88 -10.81 25.74
CA PRO A 182 13.05 -11.85 25.14
C PRO A 182 12.78 -11.50 23.67
N ILE A 183 12.56 -12.53 22.84
CA ILE A 183 12.31 -12.36 21.39
C ILE A 183 11.12 -11.44 21.09
N GLU A 184 10.13 -11.40 21.98
CA GLU A 184 8.94 -10.53 21.92
C GLU A 184 9.29 -9.03 21.98
N GLN A 185 10.48 -8.69 22.49
CA GLN A 185 11.00 -7.32 22.68
C GLN A 185 12.17 -7.00 21.74
N VAL A 186 12.30 -7.75 20.65
CA VAL A 186 13.32 -7.52 19.62
C VAL A 186 12.64 -7.10 18.32
N GLY A 187 12.93 -5.88 17.88
CA GLY A 187 12.63 -5.39 16.54
C GLY A 187 13.80 -5.58 15.57
N PHE A 188 13.63 -5.14 14.33
CA PHE A 188 14.63 -5.29 13.28
C PHE A 188 15.11 -3.93 12.78
N VAL A 189 16.40 -3.80 12.53
CA VAL A 189 17.03 -2.68 11.82
C VAL A 189 17.79 -3.19 10.60
N ASP A 190 17.80 -2.36 9.56
CA ASP A 190 18.47 -2.56 8.25
C ASP A 190 19.86 -1.91 8.29
#